data_AF-A0A6B0UN49-F1
#
_entry.id   AF-A0A6B0UN49-F1
#
_cell.length_a   1.000
_cell.length_b   1.000
_cell.length_c   1.000
_cell.angle_alpha   90.00
_cell.angle_beta   90.00
_cell.angle_gamma   90.00
#
_symmetry.space_group_name_H-M   'P 1'
#
loop_
_entity.id
_entity.type
_entity.pdbx_description
1 polymer ?
#
loop_
_entity_poly.entity_id
_entity_poly.type
_entity_poly.pdbx_seq_one_letter_code
_entity_poly.pdbx_strand_id
1 'polypeptide(L)'
;MIVANFPLLMICLQIASSITSAGAGSQEVNITGGINKLAPNCVTTVKKLCENDISRKGAIIRIDVYLRECRLDCHSKGGTHISRMHLPNGMPCALGATCKDGSCFCEACDQITPRPPR
;
A
#
# COMPACT_ATOMS: atom_id res chain seq x y z
N MET A 1 37.83 57.42 -0.49
CA MET A 1 37.95 56.14 0.23
C MET A 1 36.61 55.82 0.85
N ILE A 2 35.82 54.96 0.20
CA ILE A 2 34.55 54.46 0.77
C ILE A 2 34.83 53.02 1.17
N VAL A 3 35.00 52.81 2.48
CA VAL A 3 35.12 51.48 3.09
C VAL A 3 33.75 50.84 3.03
N ALA A 4 33.57 49.91 2.08
CA ALA A 4 32.33 49.14 1.97
C ALA A 4 32.33 48.04 3.04
N ASN A 5 31.31 48.12 3.88
CA ASN A 5 30.92 47.21 4.94
C ASN A 5 30.59 45.81 4.38
N PHE A 6 31.59 44.93 4.30
CA PHE A 6 31.45 43.57 3.75
C PHE A 6 31.02 42.42 4.71
N PRO A 7 30.75 42.57 6.02
CA PRO A 7 30.48 41.38 6.86
C PRO A 7 29.01 40.93 6.83
N LEU A 8 28.08 41.75 6.32
CA LEU A 8 26.63 41.47 6.40
C LEU A 8 26.10 40.54 5.30
N LEU A 9 26.84 40.35 4.20
CA LEU A 9 26.36 39.55 3.06
C LEU A 9 26.67 38.05 3.18
N MET A 10 27.53 37.65 4.12
CA MET A 10 27.93 36.25 4.33
C MET A 10 27.07 35.48 5.34
N ILE A 11 26.12 36.14 6.00
CA ILE A 11 25.25 35.50 7.02
C ILE A 11 24.08 34.74 6.37
N CYS A 12 23.66 35.10 5.16
CA CYS A 12 22.52 34.45 4.50
C CYS A 12 22.82 33.09 3.86
N LEU A 13 24.10 32.71 3.72
CA LEU A 13 24.46 31.46 3.03
C LEU A 13 24.43 30.21 3.93
N GLN A 14 24.32 30.37 5.25
CA GLN A 14 24.37 29.23 6.18
C GLN A 14 23.00 28.60 6.50
N ILE A 15 21.89 29.20 6.03
CA ILE A 15 20.55 28.69 6.33
C ILE A 15 20.07 27.65 5.30
N ALA A 16 20.76 27.51 4.15
CA ALA A 16 20.36 26.56 3.10
C ALA A 16 20.77 25.09 3.38
N SER A 17 21.62 24.83 4.38
CA SER A 17 22.24 23.50 4.56
C SER A 17 21.61 22.63 5.64
N SER A 18 20.56 23.10 6.33
CA SER A 18 19.97 22.40 7.48
C SER A 18 18.53 21.93 7.24
N ILE A 19 18.18 21.59 6.00
CA ILE A 19 17.01 20.76 5.75
C ILE A 19 17.51 19.32 5.63
N THR A 20 17.97 18.76 6.75
CA THR A 20 17.88 17.31 6.93
C THR A 20 16.38 17.04 7.00
N SER A 21 15.76 16.86 5.83
CA SER A 21 14.51 16.14 5.73
C SER A 21 14.80 14.79 6.34
N ALA A 22 14.47 14.64 7.62
CA ALA A 22 14.25 13.34 8.22
C ALA A 22 13.07 12.78 7.44
N GLY A 23 13.36 12.19 6.28
CA GLY A 23 12.48 11.26 5.63
C GLY A 23 12.16 10.24 6.70
N ALA A 24 10.95 10.33 7.25
CA ALA A 24 10.41 9.33 8.15
C ALA A 24 10.72 8.00 7.46
N GLY A 25 11.62 7.22 8.06
CA GLY A 25 12.11 5.99 7.47
C GLY A 25 10.92 5.08 7.26
N SER A 26 10.32 5.14 6.07
CA SER A 26 9.26 4.24 5.68
C SER A 26 9.95 2.91 5.55
N GLN A 27 9.83 2.10 6.59
CA GLN A 27 10.32 0.74 6.57
C GLN A 27 9.71 0.08 5.34
N GLU A 28 10.56 -0.40 4.43
CA GLU A 28 10.11 -1.00 3.19
C GLU A 28 9.25 -2.23 3.51
N VAL A 29 7.94 -2.14 3.27
CA VAL A 29 7.00 -3.22 3.50
C VAL A 29 7.01 -4.16 2.30
N ASN A 30 7.36 -5.42 2.52
CA ASN A 30 7.34 -6.43 1.47
C ASN A 30 5.89 -6.82 1.13
N ILE A 31 5.46 -6.64 -0.12
CA ILE A 31 4.10 -6.97 -0.57
C ILE A 31 4.16 -8.04 -1.64
N THR A 32 3.46 -9.15 -1.40
CA THR A 32 3.36 -10.29 -2.33
C THR A 32 1.95 -10.45 -2.88
N GLY A 33 1.69 -11.50 -3.66
CA GLY A 33 0.32 -11.82 -4.10
C GLY A 33 -0.12 -11.19 -5.42
N GLY A 34 0.84 -10.71 -6.23
CA GLY A 34 0.55 -10.19 -7.57
C GLY A 34 -0.12 -8.81 -7.61
N ILE A 35 -0.36 -8.17 -6.45
CA ILE A 35 -0.96 -6.82 -6.40
C ILE A 35 -0.10 -5.73 -7.05
N ASN A 36 1.22 -5.95 -7.16
CA ASN A 36 2.13 -5.04 -7.88
C ASN A 36 1.89 -5.02 -9.40
N LYS A 37 1.07 -5.95 -9.92
CA LYS A 37 0.60 -5.94 -11.31
C LYS A 37 -0.67 -5.10 -11.49
N LEU A 38 -1.28 -4.64 -10.39
CA LEU A 38 -2.43 -3.73 -10.41
C LEU A 38 -1.95 -2.28 -10.34
N ALA A 39 -2.91 -1.35 -10.45
CA ALA A 39 -2.62 0.08 -10.36
C ALA A 39 -2.03 0.46 -8.98
N PRO A 40 -1.17 1.50 -8.89
CA PRO A 40 -0.49 1.88 -7.64
C PRO A 40 -1.42 2.23 -6.47
N ASN A 41 -2.64 2.69 -6.77
CA ASN A 41 -3.67 2.92 -5.76
C ASN A 41 -4.15 1.62 -5.11
N CYS A 42 -4.16 0.47 -5.81
CA CYS A 42 -4.45 -0.83 -5.20
C CYS A 42 -3.41 -1.20 -4.14
N VAL A 43 -2.13 -0.98 -4.44
CA VAL A 43 -1.01 -1.20 -3.49
C VAL A 43 -1.14 -0.28 -2.28
N THR A 44 -1.45 1.00 -2.50
CA THR A 44 -1.68 1.96 -1.42
C THR A 44 -2.84 1.56 -0.52
N THR A 45 -3.94 1.06 -1.10
CA THR A 45 -5.12 0.61 -0.36
C THR A 45 -4.77 -0.54 0.59
N VAL A 46 -4.06 -1.57 0.15
CA VAL A 46 -3.71 -2.70 1.03
C VAL A 46 -2.75 -2.31 2.15
N LYS A 47 -1.81 -1.38 1.89
CA LYS A 47 -0.94 -0.82 2.93
C LYS A 47 -1.76 -0.14 4.02
N LYS A 48 -2.66 0.76 3.62
CA LYS A 48 -3.55 1.49 4.54
C LYS A 48 -4.45 0.55 5.34
N LEU A 49 -4.94 -0.54 4.75
CA LEU A 49 -5.73 -1.54 5.48
C LEU A 49 -4.92 -2.14 6.64
N CYS A 50 -3.69 -2.60 6.39
CA CYS A 50 -2.82 -3.13 7.45
C CYS A 50 -2.39 -2.07 8.47
N GLU A 51 -2.18 -0.83 8.04
CA GLU A 51 -1.76 0.26 8.93
C GLU A 51 -2.87 0.71 9.89
N ASN A 52 -4.11 0.68 9.42
CA ASN A 52 -5.30 1.08 10.18
C ASN A 52 -5.90 -0.07 11.01
N ASP A 53 -5.36 -1.27 10.91
CA ASP A 53 -5.82 -2.41 11.68
C ASP A 53 -5.48 -2.24 13.17
N ILE A 54 -6.54 -2.20 13.98
CA ILE A 54 -6.46 -2.04 15.44
C ILE A 54 -5.85 -3.25 16.15
N SER A 55 -5.86 -4.44 15.52
CA SER A 55 -5.31 -5.66 16.11
C SER A 55 -3.78 -5.77 15.94
N ARG A 56 -3.19 -4.89 15.13
CA ARG A 56 -1.77 -4.86 14.81
C ARG A 56 -0.89 -4.71 16.05
N LYS A 57 0.10 -5.60 16.18
CA LYS A 57 1.07 -5.62 17.29
C LYS A 57 2.46 -5.15 16.84
N GLY A 58 2.56 -3.91 16.36
CA GLY A 58 3.83 -3.29 15.95
C GLY A 58 3.87 -2.87 14.48
N ALA A 59 5.06 -2.57 13.95
CA ALA A 59 5.23 -2.16 12.56
C ALA A 59 4.94 -3.33 11.59
N ILE A 60 4.27 -3.03 10.47
CA ILE A 60 4.04 -4.01 9.40
C ILE A 60 5.37 -4.27 8.67
N ILE A 61 5.70 -5.54 8.48
CA ILE A 61 6.92 -5.96 7.76
C ILE A 61 6.60 -6.65 6.44
N ARG A 62 5.41 -7.26 6.32
CA ARG A 62 4.99 -8.01 5.15
C ARG A 62 3.48 -8.00 5.00
N ILE A 63 3.01 -7.92 3.76
CA ILE A 63 1.59 -8.04 3.38
C ILE A 63 1.47 -9.12 2.31
N ASP A 64 0.72 -10.17 2.60
CA ASP A 64 0.39 -11.19 1.62
C ASP A 64 -1.03 -10.94 1.11
N VAL A 65 -1.17 -10.72 -0.19
CA VAL A 65 -2.45 -10.44 -0.82
C VAL A 65 -2.95 -11.67 -1.57
N TYR A 66 -4.18 -12.06 -1.33
CA TYR A 66 -4.84 -13.17 -2.00
C TYR A 66 -6.00 -12.63 -2.83
N LEU A 67 -5.69 -12.15 -4.04
CA LEU A 67 -6.65 -11.46 -4.90
C LEU A 67 -7.91 -12.30 -5.16
N ARG A 68 -7.76 -13.58 -5.53
CA ARG A 68 -8.90 -14.49 -5.80
C ARG A 68 -9.78 -14.76 -4.59
N GLU A 69 -9.21 -14.68 -3.41
CA GLU A 69 -9.89 -14.90 -2.13
C GLU A 69 -10.38 -13.59 -1.51
N CYS A 70 -10.15 -12.46 -2.17
CA CYS A 70 -10.47 -11.13 -1.68
C CYS A 70 -10.02 -10.91 -0.24
N ARG A 71 -8.79 -11.34 0.07
CA ARG A 71 -8.21 -11.34 1.40
C ARG A 71 -6.78 -10.82 1.42
N LEU A 72 -6.36 -10.28 2.56
CA LEU A 72 -4.96 -10.03 2.86
C LEU A 72 -4.59 -10.52 4.27
N ASP A 73 -3.33 -10.93 4.42
CA ASP A 73 -2.70 -11.25 5.70
C ASP A 73 -1.59 -10.20 5.97
N CYS A 74 -1.68 -9.51 7.10
CA CYS A 74 -0.75 -8.46 7.54
C CYS A 74 0.15 -8.99 8.64
N HIS A 75 1.46 -8.99 8.38
CA HIS A 75 2.46 -9.49 9.32
C HIS A 75 3.12 -8.34 10.06
N SER A 76 3.05 -8.37 11.40
CA SER A 76 3.67 -7.38 12.28
C SER A 76 5.02 -7.86 12.81
N LYS A 77 5.95 -6.93 13.06
CA LYS A 77 7.21 -7.20 13.76
C LYS A 77 6.92 -7.77 15.15
N GLY A 78 7.41 -8.97 15.44
CA GLY A 78 7.03 -9.75 16.64
C GLY A 78 6.48 -11.15 16.33
N GLY A 79 6.24 -11.45 15.05
CA GLY A 79 6.39 -12.78 14.46
C GLY A 79 5.30 -13.82 14.70
N THR A 80 4.34 -13.57 15.59
CA THR A 80 3.24 -14.54 15.86
C THR A 80 1.85 -14.02 15.53
N HIS A 81 1.66 -12.70 15.46
CA HIS A 81 0.37 -12.13 15.14
C HIS A 81 0.26 -11.80 13.65
N ILE A 82 -0.62 -12.53 12.97
CA ILE A 82 -1.06 -12.26 11.60
C ILE A 82 -2.49 -11.75 11.69
N SER A 83 -2.71 -10.52 11.23
CA SER A 83 -4.06 -10.00 11.07
C SER A 83 -4.59 -10.33 9.69
N ARG A 84 -5.81 -10.84 9.64
CA ARG A 84 -6.47 -11.26 8.41
C ARG A 84 -7.64 -10.36 8.13
N MET A 85 -7.64 -9.73 6.97
CA MET A 85 -8.67 -8.78 6.56
C MET A 85 -9.17 -9.07 5.15
N HIS A 86 -10.35 -8.53 4.84
CA HIS A 86 -10.95 -8.63 3.52
C HIS A 86 -10.51 -7.45 2.66
N LEU A 87 -10.30 -7.71 1.37
CA LEU A 87 -10.13 -6.65 0.38
C LEU A 87 -11.47 -5.92 0.20
N PRO A 88 -11.45 -4.60 -0.02
CA PRO A 88 -12.67 -3.82 -0.11
C PRO A 88 -13.47 -4.19 -1.37
N ASN A 89 -14.78 -3.99 -1.28
CA ASN A 89 -15.68 -4.16 -2.42
C ASN A 89 -15.22 -3.30 -3.60
N GLY A 90 -15.26 -3.86 -4.81
CA GLY A 90 -14.79 -3.24 -6.05
C GLY A 90 -13.30 -3.42 -6.33
N MET A 91 -12.50 -3.99 -5.42
CA MET A 91 -11.09 -4.27 -5.72
C MET A 91 -10.98 -5.33 -6.84
N PRO A 92 -10.18 -5.11 -7.91
CA PRO A 92 -9.95 -6.13 -8.93
C PRO A 92 -9.32 -7.41 -8.35
N CYS A 93 -9.92 -8.56 -8.61
CA CYS A 93 -9.47 -9.86 -8.09
C CYS A 93 -9.03 -10.85 -9.15
N ALA A 94 -9.69 -10.84 -10.32
CA ALA A 94 -9.38 -11.66 -11.48
C ALA A 94 -9.88 -10.96 -12.75
N LEU A 95 -9.73 -11.58 -13.93
CA LEU A 95 -10.09 -11.03 -15.25
C LEU A 95 -11.50 -10.41 -15.27
N GLY A 96 -11.58 -9.08 -15.16
CA GLY A 96 -12.85 -8.33 -15.12
C GLY A 96 -13.70 -8.55 -13.86
N ALA A 97 -13.25 -9.37 -12.92
CA ALA A 97 -13.93 -9.68 -11.68
C ALA A 97 -13.49 -8.74 -10.55
N THR A 98 -14.40 -8.46 -9.62
CA THR A 98 -14.12 -7.59 -8.47
C THR A 98 -14.54 -8.24 -7.16
N CYS A 99 -13.91 -7.83 -6.07
CA CYS A 99 -14.29 -8.26 -4.74
C CYS A 99 -15.70 -7.76 -4.40
N LYS A 100 -16.53 -8.65 -3.89
CA LYS A 100 -17.86 -8.37 -3.37
C LYS A 100 -18.12 -9.30 -2.20
N ASP A 101 -18.38 -8.72 -1.04
CA ASP A 101 -18.73 -9.44 0.20
C ASP A 101 -17.69 -10.50 0.58
N GLY A 102 -16.41 -10.16 0.42
CA GLY A 102 -15.28 -11.05 0.75
C GLY A 102 -14.97 -12.14 -0.28
N SER A 103 -15.65 -12.15 -1.43
CA SER A 103 -15.43 -13.13 -2.50
C SER A 103 -15.14 -12.44 -3.84
N CYS A 104 -14.38 -13.11 -4.71
CA CYS A 104 -14.16 -12.62 -6.06
C CYS A 104 -15.39 -12.90 -6.93
N PHE A 105 -16.12 -11.85 -7.30
CA PHE A 105 -17.37 -11.94 -8.05
C PHE A 105 -17.16 -11.58 -9.53
N CYS A 106 -17.65 -12.45 -10.41
CA CYS A 106 -17.58 -12.26 -11.86
C CYS A 106 -18.99 -12.24 -12.44
N GLU A 107 -19.53 -11.04 -12.64
CA GLU A 107 -20.87 -10.86 -13.23
C GLU A 107 -21.00 -11.49 -14.62
N ALA A 108 -19.93 -11.42 -15.41
CA ALA A 108 -19.91 -12.00 -16.75
C ALA A 108 -20.14 -13.52 -16.74
N CYS A 109 -19.68 -14.24 -15.70
CA CYS A 109 -19.87 -15.69 -15.58
C CYS A 109 -21.33 -16.07 -15.31
N ASP A 110 -22.07 -15.26 -14.55
CA ASP A 110 -23.49 -15.51 -14.25
C ASP A 110 -24.39 -15.37 -15.49
N GLN A 111 -23.91 -14.64 -16.50
CA GLN A 111 -24.60 -14.42 -17.76
C GLN A 111 -24.25 -15.47 -18.84
N ILE A 112 -23.31 -16.39 -18.54
CA ILE A 112 -22.96 -17.47 -19.48
C ILE A 112 -24.07 -18.53 -19.46
N THR A 113 -24.78 -18.67 -20.56
CA THR A 113 -25.60 -19.85 -20.80
C THR A 113 -24.68 -21.01 -21.19
N PRO A 114 -24.76 -22.17 -20.52
CA PRO A 114 -23.99 -23.34 -20.92
C PRO A 114 -24.31 -23.66 -22.39
N ARG A 115 -23.29 -23.72 -23.23
CA ARG A 115 -23.50 -24.28 -24.58
C ARG A 115 -23.89 -25.75 -24.41
N PRO A 116 -24.91 -26.24 -25.14
CA PRO A 116 -25.18 -27.67 -25.14
C PRO A 116 -23.92 -28.44 -25.55
N PRO A 117 -23.69 -29.63 -24.98
CA PRO A 117 -22.61 -30.50 -25.43
C PRO A 117 -22.75 -30.72 -26.94
N ARG A 118 -21.61 -30.69 -27.64
CA ARG A 118 -21.56 -31.01 -29.08
C ARG A 118 -21.87 -32.47 -29.34
#